data_AF-A0A7W5VHV4-F1
#
_entry.id   AF-A0A7W5VHV4-F1
#
_cell.length_a   1.000
_cell.length_b   1.000
_cell.length_c   1.000
_cell.angle_alpha   90.00
_cell.angle_beta   90.00
_cell.angle_gamma   90.00
#
_symmetry.space_group_name_H-M   'P 1'
#
loop_
_entity.id
_entity.type
_entity.pdbx_description
1 polymer ?
#
loop_
_entity_poly.entity_id
_entity_poly.type
_entity_poly.pdbx_seq_one_letter_code
_entity_poly.pdbx_strand_id
1 'polypeptide(L)'
;MVVDLRIRRLVCEARGCMQQTFREQVPQVAARYARRTVGLAALIVDLAVVLAGRAGAAVLSRLPVTVSRTTVLRLLMSVPAPAGPVPAVLSVDDFALRRGNRYATLLIDAVTHRRIDVLPDRKSSTLITWLREHPGVQVVCRDGSAAYAEAIRQGAPDAVQVSDRWHLWNGLAAAVEKTVVTHSRCWHTAGPRRAGALAERTRRKHAQVHTLLEQGLGLGECARRLGWGFNTVKRYARAASADDLLRPPKYGATLVDPYREHLRRRLVEEPGVPVTHLLAEIRERGYTGSANLLVRYLNQGRADPRSDSALTTPAGLLAHEPPRRSTCSPPSAPGRADSRLPAPDSPGLAGAGVRRHPHPASRSRP
;
A
#
# COMPACT_ATOMS: atom_id res chain seq x y z
N MET A 1 -1.56 28.17 37.72
CA MET A 1 -2.75 28.84 38.30
C MET A 1 -3.52 27.81 39.11
N VAL A 2 -3.72 28.07 40.40
CA VAL A 2 -4.49 27.19 41.31
C VAL A 2 -5.82 27.89 41.58
N VAL A 3 -6.91 27.14 41.55
CA VAL A 3 -8.25 27.64 41.89
C VAL A 3 -8.65 27.00 43.21
N ASP A 4 -8.77 27.81 44.25
CA ASP A 4 -9.26 27.38 45.55
C ASP A 4 -10.79 27.47 45.58
N LEU A 5 -11.43 26.31 45.78
CA LEU A 5 -12.89 26.19 45.82
C LEU A 5 -13.36 25.99 47.25
N ARG A 6 -14.13 26.96 47.76
CA ARG A 6 -14.87 26.82 49.01
C ARG A 6 -16.30 26.35 48.69
N ILE A 7 -16.61 25.12 49.07
CA ILE A 7 -17.93 24.50 48.83
C ILE A 7 -18.63 24.20 50.15
N ARG A 8 -19.96 24.25 50.16
CA ARG A 8 -20.74 23.93 51.36
C ARG A 8 -20.76 22.43 51.62
N ARG A 9 -20.65 22.05 52.89
CA ARG A 9 -20.97 20.71 53.39
C ARG A 9 -22.43 20.74 53.86
N LEU A 10 -23.26 19.89 53.29
CA LEU A 10 -24.67 19.77 53.61
C LEU A 10 -24.89 18.46 54.39
N VAL A 11 -25.84 18.46 55.33
CA VAL A 11 -26.21 17.30 56.13
C VAL A 11 -27.69 17.00 55.88
N CYS A 12 -28.05 15.74 55.63
CA CYS A 12 -29.44 15.33 55.50
C CYS A 12 -29.99 14.92 56.86
N GLU A 13 -31.14 15.50 57.25
CA GLU A 13 -31.77 15.27 58.55
C GLU A 13 -32.66 14.01 58.57
N ALA A 14 -32.92 13.39 57.42
CA ALA A 14 -33.74 12.19 57.34
C ALA A 14 -32.99 10.96 57.88
N ARG A 15 -33.49 10.41 59.00
CA ARG A 15 -32.87 9.30 59.74
C ARG A 15 -32.72 7.99 58.95
N GLY A 16 -33.44 7.82 57.84
CA GLY A 16 -33.34 6.67 56.93
C GLY A 16 -32.46 6.88 55.70
N CYS A 17 -31.82 8.04 55.54
CA CYS A 17 -31.00 8.32 54.36
C CYS A 17 -29.64 7.59 54.44
N MET A 18 -29.31 6.82 53.40
CA MET A 18 -28.03 6.10 53.29
C MET A 18 -26.80 7.02 53.12
N GLN A 19 -27.00 8.29 52.73
CA GLN A 19 -25.96 9.30 52.61
C GLN A 19 -26.35 10.51 53.48
N GLN A 20 -25.75 10.65 54.66
CA GLN A 20 -26.10 11.75 55.57
C GLN A 20 -25.32 13.03 55.33
N THR A 21 -24.24 12.99 54.55
CA THR A 21 -23.41 14.16 54.25
C THR A 21 -23.20 14.29 52.75
N PHE A 22 -23.44 15.49 52.23
CA PHE A 22 -23.18 15.85 50.85
C PHE A 22 -22.24 17.06 50.81
N ARG A 23 -21.53 17.21 49.69
CA ARG A 23 -20.79 18.43 49.39
C ARG A 23 -21.42 19.07 48.16
N GLU A 24 -21.62 20.38 48.22
CA GLU A 24 -22.05 21.17 47.08
C GLU A 24 -21.18 20.86 45.86
N GLN A 25 -21.84 20.62 44.73
CA GLN A 25 -21.17 20.42 43.45
C GLN A 25 -21.26 21.72 42.67
N VAL A 26 -20.16 22.10 42.00
CA VAL A 26 -20.12 23.25 41.09
C VAL A 26 -19.75 22.71 39.71
N PRO A 27 -20.70 22.11 38.97
CA PRO A 27 -20.41 21.36 37.74
C PRO A 27 -19.70 22.16 36.66
N GLN A 28 -19.94 23.48 36.63
CA GLN A 28 -19.30 24.41 35.70
C GLN A 28 -17.80 24.55 35.96
N VAL A 29 -17.35 24.32 37.20
CA VAL A 29 -15.94 24.43 37.58
C VAL A 29 -15.27 23.06 37.61
N ALA A 30 -15.82 22.08 38.34
CA ALA A 30 -15.21 20.76 38.47
C ALA A 30 -16.25 19.68 38.79
N ALA A 31 -16.08 18.51 38.17
CA ALA A 31 -16.85 17.31 38.51
C ALA A 31 -16.40 16.72 39.86
N ARG A 32 -17.22 15.84 40.45
CA ARG A 32 -16.89 15.12 41.68
C ARG A 32 -15.54 14.40 41.56
N TYR A 33 -14.68 14.57 42.57
CA TYR A 33 -13.29 14.04 42.60
C TYR A 33 -12.35 14.54 41.48
N ALA A 34 -12.77 15.49 40.64
CA ALA A 34 -11.90 16.03 39.61
C ALA A 34 -10.81 16.90 40.25
N ARG A 35 -9.56 16.67 39.83
CA ARG A 35 -8.39 17.48 40.23
C ARG A 35 -8.05 18.57 39.20
N ARG A 36 -8.99 18.88 38.32
CA ARG A 36 -8.83 19.80 37.18
C ARG A 36 -10.17 20.48 36.93
N THR A 37 -10.13 21.74 36.52
CA THR A 37 -11.35 22.44 36.11
C THR A 37 -11.86 21.91 34.77
N VAL A 38 -13.15 22.11 34.48
CA VAL A 38 -13.76 21.76 33.19
C VAL A 38 -13.04 22.47 32.04
N GLY A 39 -12.77 23.78 32.20
CA GLY A 39 -12.03 24.55 31.19
C GLY A 39 -10.60 24.05 30.94
N LEU A 40 -9.88 23.66 32.00
CA LEU A 40 -8.55 23.07 31.82
C LEU A 40 -8.61 21.71 31.13
N ALA A 41 -9.62 20.88 31.44
CA ALA A 41 -9.81 19.60 30.77
C ALA A 41 -10.11 19.78 29.27
N ALA A 42 -10.94 20.77 28.91
CA ALA A 42 -11.24 21.12 27.52
C ALA A 42 -9.98 21.58 26.76
N LEU A 43 -9.19 22.49 27.35
CA LEU A 43 -7.92 22.94 26.74
C LEU A 43 -6.95 21.78 26.49
N ILE A 44 -6.84 20.84 27.44
CA ILE A 44 -5.99 19.65 27.27
C ILE A 44 -6.51 18.79 26.12
N VAL A 45 -7.83 18.62 25.99
CA VAL A 45 -8.46 17.89 24.90
C VAL A 45 -8.18 18.55 23.55
N ASP A 46 -8.41 19.86 23.41
CA ASP A 46 -8.21 20.60 22.16
C ASP A 46 -6.77 20.45 21.66
N LEU A 47 -5.81 20.56 22.59
CA LEU A 47 -4.41 20.34 22.26
C LEU A 47 -4.11 18.88 21.92
N ALA A 48 -4.74 17.93 22.61
CA ALA A 48 -4.55 16.50 22.39
C ALA A 48 -5.07 16.07 21.00
N VAL A 49 -6.15 16.67 20.50
CA VAL A 49 -6.68 16.41 19.15
C VAL A 49 -5.62 16.73 18.08
N VAL A 50 -4.84 17.79 18.27
CA VAL A 50 -3.82 18.24 17.31
C VAL A 50 -2.48 17.53 17.51
N LEU A 51 -2.00 17.44 18.77
CA LEU A 51 -0.64 17.02 19.10
C LEU A 51 -0.53 15.60 19.67
N ALA A 52 -1.65 14.96 20.00
CA ALA A 52 -1.72 13.69 20.72
C ALA A 52 -0.91 13.72 22.05
N GLY A 53 -0.56 12.55 22.58
CA GLY A 53 -0.09 12.39 23.95
C GLY A 53 1.23 13.10 24.30
N ARG A 54 2.35 12.81 23.61
CA ARG A 54 3.69 13.29 24.02
C ARG A 54 3.91 14.75 23.66
N ALA A 55 3.61 15.12 22.42
CA ALA A 55 3.76 16.51 21.99
C ALA A 55 2.76 17.40 22.73
N GLY A 56 1.52 16.95 22.96
CA GLY A 56 0.56 17.65 23.80
C GLY A 56 1.08 17.87 25.23
N ALA A 57 1.58 16.82 25.90
CA ALA A 57 2.17 16.98 27.24
C ALA A 57 3.41 17.90 27.26
N ALA A 58 4.25 17.87 26.22
CA ALA A 58 5.43 18.72 26.11
C ALA A 58 5.09 20.20 25.89
N VAL A 59 4.02 20.51 25.17
CA VAL A 59 3.52 21.89 25.04
C VAL A 59 2.84 22.33 26.33
N LEU A 60 2.03 21.45 26.95
CA LEU A 60 1.35 21.77 28.21
C LEU A 60 2.32 22.07 29.34
N SER A 61 3.52 21.49 29.37
CA SER A 61 4.53 21.81 30.39
C SER A 61 5.19 23.18 30.22
N ARG A 62 5.04 23.81 29.04
CA ARG A 62 5.42 25.21 28.81
C ARG A 62 4.31 26.19 29.23
N LEU A 63 3.09 25.69 29.29
CA LEU A 63 2.00 26.32 30.02
C LEU A 63 2.12 25.85 31.49
N PRO A 64 1.58 26.54 32.49
CA PRO A 64 1.66 26.09 33.88
C PRO A 64 0.73 24.89 34.17
N VAL A 65 0.77 23.86 33.32
CA VAL A 65 -0.10 22.68 33.29
C VAL A 65 0.73 21.40 33.29
N THR A 66 0.91 20.79 34.46
CA THR A 66 1.65 19.53 34.60
C THR A 66 0.73 18.33 34.41
N VAL A 67 0.77 17.69 33.24
CA VAL A 67 0.04 16.44 32.96
C VAL A 67 0.89 15.44 32.20
N SER A 68 0.71 14.15 32.49
CA SER A 68 1.40 13.07 31.78
C SER A 68 0.80 12.80 30.40
N ARG A 69 1.61 12.26 29.47
CA ARG A 69 1.14 11.72 28.17
C ARG A 69 -0.12 10.86 28.32
N THR A 70 -0.14 9.98 29.32
CA THR A 70 -1.25 9.05 29.57
C THR A 70 -2.52 9.78 29.96
N THR A 71 -2.40 10.88 30.72
CA THR A 71 -3.54 11.72 31.08
C THR A 71 -4.10 12.46 29.88
N VAL A 72 -3.24 13.00 29.02
CA VAL A 72 -3.63 13.65 27.76
C VAL A 72 -4.39 12.66 26.87
N LEU A 73 -3.84 11.46 26.65
CA LEU A 73 -4.50 10.42 25.85
C LEU A 73 -5.82 9.96 26.46
N ARG A 74 -5.89 9.75 27.77
CA ARG A 74 -7.14 9.35 28.43
C ARG A 74 -8.24 10.41 28.27
N LEU A 75 -7.90 11.70 28.33
CA LEU A 75 -8.86 12.77 28.09
C LEU A 75 -9.29 12.80 26.62
N LEU A 76 -8.36 12.68 25.68
CA LEU A 76 -8.67 12.57 24.25
C LEU A 76 -9.62 11.39 23.97
N MET A 77 -9.34 10.21 24.52
CA MET A 77 -10.16 9.00 24.34
C MET A 77 -11.52 9.07 25.05
N SER A 78 -11.73 10.04 25.95
CA SER A 78 -13.04 10.26 26.58
C SER A 78 -13.97 11.18 25.78
N VAL A 79 -13.44 11.82 24.74
CA VAL A 79 -14.24 12.64 23.84
C VAL A 79 -15.00 11.70 22.90
N PRO A 80 -16.33 11.83 22.78
CA PRO A 80 -17.06 11.07 21.79
C PRO A 80 -16.57 11.43 20.39
N ALA A 81 -16.44 10.44 19.52
CA ALA A 81 -16.15 10.71 18.12
C ALA A 81 -17.27 11.60 17.54
N PRO A 82 -16.95 12.63 16.75
CA PRO A 82 -17.97 13.48 16.15
C PRO A 82 -18.85 12.62 15.24
N ALA A 83 -20.16 12.61 15.50
CA ALA A 83 -21.12 12.01 14.58
C ALA A 83 -21.16 12.86 13.31
N GLY A 84 -20.83 12.25 12.17
CA GLY A 84 -20.88 12.87 10.86
C GLY A 84 -22.00 12.27 10.01
N PRO A 85 -22.51 13.00 9.01
CA PRO A 85 -23.37 12.39 8.00
C PRO A 85 -22.62 11.28 7.26
N VAL A 86 -23.34 10.26 6.83
CA VAL A 86 -22.82 9.25 5.91
C VAL A 86 -22.48 9.95 4.58
N PRO A 87 -21.26 9.80 4.05
CA PRO A 87 -20.89 10.47 2.81
C PRO A 87 -21.58 9.82 1.61
N ALA A 88 -22.02 10.64 0.64
CA ALA A 88 -22.54 10.12 -0.63
C ALA A 88 -21.44 9.41 -1.44
N VAL A 89 -20.19 9.89 -1.35
CA VAL A 89 -19.02 9.28 -1.99
C VAL A 89 -18.00 8.89 -0.93
N LEU A 90 -17.86 7.59 -0.69
CA LEU A 90 -16.94 7.02 0.29
C LEU A 90 -15.66 6.56 -0.39
N SER A 91 -14.51 6.91 0.17
CA SER A 91 -13.21 6.34 -0.18
C SER A 91 -12.80 5.29 0.84
N VAL A 92 -12.38 4.12 0.37
CA VAL A 92 -11.95 2.98 1.18
C VAL A 92 -10.52 2.60 0.78
N ASP A 93 -9.60 2.58 1.75
CA ASP A 93 -8.20 2.21 1.50
C ASP A 93 -7.53 1.54 2.72
N ASP A 94 -6.44 0.82 2.48
CA ASP A 94 -5.61 0.19 3.52
C ASP A 94 -4.68 1.23 4.18
N PHE A 95 -4.77 1.36 5.51
CA PHE A 95 -3.87 2.17 6.31
C PHE A 95 -2.92 1.31 7.16
N ALA A 96 -1.61 1.48 6.96
CA ALA A 96 -0.60 0.77 7.72
C ALA A 96 -0.34 1.42 9.08
N LEU A 97 -0.98 0.93 10.15
CA LEU A 97 -0.66 1.30 11.54
C LEU A 97 0.77 0.91 11.92
N ARG A 98 1.20 -0.27 11.48
CA ARG A 98 2.59 -0.74 11.55
C ARG A 98 2.89 -1.52 10.27
N ARG A 99 3.63 -0.88 9.35
CA ARG A 99 3.96 -1.44 8.04
C ARG A 99 4.47 -2.88 8.15
N GLY A 100 3.86 -3.79 7.38
CA GLY A 100 4.18 -5.22 7.37
C GLY A 100 3.65 -6.05 8.54
N ASN A 101 2.86 -5.46 9.46
CA ASN A 101 2.34 -6.17 10.63
C ASN A 101 0.87 -5.88 10.89
N ARG A 102 0.50 -4.60 11.05
CA ARG A 102 -0.86 -4.20 11.43
C ARG A 102 -1.40 -3.16 10.46
N TYR A 103 -2.57 -3.46 9.93
CA TYR A 103 -3.31 -2.65 8.97
C TYR A 103 -4.71 -2.37 9.51
N ALA A 104 -5.28 -1.26 9.06
CA ALA A 104 -6.61 -0.76 9.33
C ALA A 104 -7.25 -0.36 7.99
N THR A 105 -8.57 -0.25 7.92
CA THR A 105 -9.25 0.34 6.75
C THR A 105 -9.58 1.80 7.05
N LEU A 106 -9.14 2.69 6.18
CA LEU A 106 -9.41 4.13 6.25
C LEU A 106 -10.68 4.44 5.47
N LEU A 107 -11.60 5.17 6.10
CA LEU A 107 -12.83 5.65 5.49
C LEU A 107 -12.78 7.17 5.41
N ILE A 108 -12.86 7.72 4.20
CA ILE A 108 -12.80 9.15 3.93
C ILE A 108 -13.97 9.55 3.03
N ASP A 109 -14.58 10.70 3.27
CA ASP A 109 -15.44 11.34 2.30
C ASP A 109 -14.59 11.82 1.12
N ALA A 110 -14.78 11.21 -0.05
CA ALA A 110 -13.95 11.49 -1.22
C ALA A 110 -14.13 12.91 -1.77
N VAL A 111 -15.24 13.59 -1.45
CA VAL A 111 -15.55 14.95 -1.90
C VAL A 111 -15.03 15.98 -0.91
N THR A 112 -15.35 15.82 0.37
CA THR A 112 -14.97 16.82 1.39
C THR A 112 -13.61 16.57 2.02
N HIS A 113 -12.99 15.43 1.71
CA HIS A 113 -11.74 14.94 2.31
C HIS A 113 -11.79 14.79 3.85
N ARG A 114 -12.99 14.75 4.42
CA ARG A 114 -13.20 14.50 5.85
C ARG A 114 -12.90 13.04 6.15
N ARG A 115 -12.14 12.80 7.22
CA ARG A 115 -11.93 11.46 7.75
C ARG A 115 -13.21 11.04 8.44
N ILE A 116 -13.79 9.92 8.00
CA ILE A 116 -15.04 9.39 8.54
C ILE A 116 -14.73 8.42 9.66
N ASP A 117 -13.89 7.41 9.38
CA ASP A 117 -13.55 6.39 10.37
C ASP A 117 -12.23 5.67 10.03
N VAL A 118 -11.72 4.93 11.01
CA VAL A 118 -10.58 4.02 10.87
C VAL A 118 -10.98 2.67 11.47
N LEU A 119 -11.32 1.72 10.60
CA LEU A 119 -11.70 0.37 11.02
C LEU A 119 -10.48 -0.38 11.56
N PRO A 120 -10.66 -1.24 12.58
CA PRO A 120 -9.54 -1.83 13.33
C PRO A 120 -8.70 -2.83 12.54
N ASP A 121 -9.21 -3.33 11.41
CA ASP A 121 -8.54 -4.28 10.54
C ASP A 121 -8.94 -4.06 9.07
N ARG A 122 -8.39 -4.88 8.18
CA ARG A 122 -8.68 -4.90 6.73
C ARG A 122 -9.63 -6.02 6.30
N LYS A 123 -10.40 -6.60 7.23
CA LYS A 123 -11.28 -7.73 6.91
C LYS A 123 -12.53 -7.25 6.21
N SER A 124 -12.95 -7.98 5.19
CA SER A 124 -14.21 -7.70 4.48
C SER A 124 -15.41 -7.66 5.42
N SER A 125 -15.47 -8.53 6.44
CA SER A 125 -16.56 -8.55 7.42
C SER A 125 -16.72 -7.22 8.16
N THR A 126 -15.61 -6.58 8.54
CA THR A 126 -15.61 -5.33 9.29
C THR A 126 -16.16 -4.19 8.44
N LEU A 127 -15.75 -4.12 7.17
CA LEU A 127 -16.28 -3.13 6.22
C LEU A 127 -17.76 -3.38 5.90
N ILE A 128 -18.18 -4.64 5.73
CA ILE A 128 -19.59 -4.99 5.47
C ILE A 128 -20.48 -4.51 6.62
N THR A 129 -20.08 -4.79 7.88
CA THR A 129 -20.83 -4.34 9.05
C THR A 129 -20.95 -2.81 9.07
N TRP A 130 -19.83 -2.11 8.86
CA TRP A 130 -19.84 -0.65 8.85
C TRP A 130 -20.76 -0.07 7.78
N LEU A 131 -20.71 -0.60 6.55
CA LEU A 131 -21.57 -0.13 5.44
C LEU A 131 -23.07 -0.36 5.73
N ARG A 132 -23.43 -1.44 6.41
CA ARG A 132 -24.82 -1.74 6.80
C ARG A 132 -25.33 -0.83 7.91
N GLU A 133 -24.46 -0.46 8.85
CA GLU A 133 -24.78 0.48 9.93
C GLU A 133 -24.87 1.93 9.43
N HIS A 134 -24.30 2.22 8.26
CA HIS A 134 -24.24 3.56 7.67
C HIS A 134 -24.86 3.58 6.25
N PRO A 135 -26.19 3.40 6.12
CA PRO A 135 -26.86 3.45 4.84
C PRO A 135 -26.80 4.86 4.23
N GLY A 136 -26.71 4.95 2.90
CA GLY A 136 -26.72 6.22 2.15
C GLY A 136 -25.48 6.47 1.28
N VAL A 137 -24.47 5.60 1.34
CA VAL A 137 -23.33 5.66 0.43
C VAL A 137 -23.78 5.30 -1.00
N GLN A 138 -23.58 6.23 -1.95
CA GLN A 138 -23.97 6.07 -3.36
C GLN A 138 -22.81 5.61 -4.24
N VAL A 139 -21.60 6.04 -3.91
CA VAL A 139 -20.38 5.72 -4.66
C VAL A 139 -19.29 5.29 -3.69
N VAL A 140 -18.59 4.21 -4.01
CA VAL A 140 -17.39 3.78 -3.26
C VAL A 140 -16.17 3.81 -4.16
N CYS A 141 -15.25 4.74 -3.87
CA CYS A 141 -13.91 4.78 -4.41
C CYS A 141 -13.00 3.82 -3.64
N ARG A 142 -12.37 2.87 -4.33
CA ARG A 142 -11.46 1.91 -3.70
C ARG A 142 -10.24 1.62 -4.57
N ASP A 143 -9.23 1.03 -3.94
CA ASP A 143 -8.10 0.44 -4.64
C ASP A 143 -8.50 -0.77 -5.51
N GLY A 144 -7.50 -1.45 -6.09
CA GLY A 144 -7.70 -2.66 -6.89
C GLY A 144 -8.10 -3.93 -6.10
N SER A 145 -8.41 -3.84 -4.81
CA SER A 145 -8.67 -5.00 -3.96
C SER A 145 -9.98 -5.71 -4.30
N ALA A 146 -9.87 -6.98 -4.70
CA ALA A 146 -11.03 -7.85 -4.89
C ALA A 146 -11.82 -8.09 -3.58
N ALA A 147 -11.12 -8.11 -2.44
CA ALA A 147 -11.73 -8.31 -1.13
C ALA A 147 -12.61 -7.12 -0.72
N TYR A 148 -12.19 -5.89 -1.02
CA TYR A 148 -13.03 -4.71 -0.84
C TYR A 148 -14.15 -4.65 -1.85
N ALA A 149 -13.88 -5.02 -3.12
CA ALA A 149 -14.93 -5.08 -4.13
C ALA A 149 -16.11 -5.97 -3.70
N GLU A 150 -15.79 -7.14 -3.11
CA GLU A 150 -16.78 -8.07 -2.59
C GLU A 150 -17.47 -7.55 -1.33
N ALA A 151 -16.70 -6.98 -0.39
CA ALA A 151 -17.27 -6.38 0.82
C ALA A 151 -18.29 -5.27 0.49
N ILE A 152 -17.99 -4.42 -0.49
CA ILE A 152 -18.89 -3.35 -0.92
C ILE A 152 -20.15 -3.94 -1.57
N ARG A 153 -20.03 -4.96 -2.43
CA ARG A 153 -21.20 -5.64 -3.01
C ARG A 153 -22.16 -6.20 -1.95
N GLN A 154 -21.63 -6.69 -0.83
CA GLN A 154 -22.44 -7.27 0.24
C GLN A 154 -22.95 -6.25 1.28
N GLY A 155 -22.21 -5.15 1.48
CA GLY A 155 -22.50 -4.13 2.48
C GLY A 155 -23.29 -2.93 1.95
N ALA A 156 -23.10 -2.58 0.68
CA ALA A 156 -23.76 -1.49 -0.02
C ALA A 156 -23.98 -1.88 -1.50
N PRO A 157 -24.93 -2.80 -1.78
CA PRO A 157 -25.13 -3.37 -3.13
C PRO A 157 -25.50 -2.33 -4.19
N ASP A 158 -26.22 -1.28 -3.78
CA ASP A 158 -26.66 -0.20 -4.69
C ASP A 158 -25.56 0.84 -4.96
N ALA A 159 -24.43 0.76 -4.26
CA ALA A 159 -23.35 1.71 -4.42
C ALA A 159 -22.51 1.42 -5.67
N VAL A 160 -22.28 2.44 -6.49
CA VAL A 160 -21.40 2.35 -7.66
C VAL A 160 -19.95 2.27 -7.20
N GLN A 161 -19.24 1.22 -7.62
CA GLN A 161 -17.81 1.10 -7.34
C GLN A 161 -16.97 1.80 -8.40
N VAL A 162 -16.08 2.67 -7.97
CA VAL A 162 -15.10 3.36 -8.82
C VAL A 162 -13.69 3.07 -8.36
N SER A 163 -12.74 3.03 -9.31
CA SER A 163 -11.33 2.84 -8.99
C SER A 163 -10.69 4.16 -8.56
N ASP A 164 -9.86 4.08 -7.52
CA ASP A 164 -9.06 5.21 -7.09
C ASP A 164 -8.06 5.66 -8.17
N ARG A 165 -8.02 6.98 -8.39
CA ARG A 165 -7.21 7.60 -9.43
C ARG A 165 -5.71 7.39 -9.18
N TRP A 166 -5.25 7.49 -7.94
CA TRP A 166 -3.83 7.33 -7.65
C TRP A 166 -3.37 5.90 -7.94
N HIS A 167 -4.15 4.91 -7.52
CA HIS A 167 -3.86 3.50 -7.80
C HIS A 167 -3.82 3.18 -9.30
N LEU A 168 -4.75 3.74 -10.09
CA LEU A 168 -4.74 3.59 -11.55
C LEU A 168 -3.46 4.16 -12.17
N TRP A 169 -3.10 5.41 -11.85
CA TRP A 169 -1.91 6.05 -12.41
C TRP A 169 -0.61 5.39 -11.95
N ASN A 170 -0.52 5.06 -10.66
CA ASN A 170 0.64 4.38 -10.11
C ASN A 170 0.81 2.97 -10.71
N GLY A 171 -0.29 2.25 -10.92
CA GLY A 171 -0.31 0.97 -11.60
C GLY A 171 0.16 1.07 -13.06
N LEU A 172 -0.37 2.04 -13.81
CA LEU A 172 0.04 2.30 -15.19
C LEU A 172 1.53 2.67 -15.27
N ALA A 173 1.98 3.62 -14.45
CA ALA A 173 3.37 4.04 -14.42
C ALA A 173 4.32 2.88 -14.08
N ALA A 174 3.96 2.04 -13.10
CA ALA A 174 4.73 0.86 -12.74
C ALA A 174 4.77 -0.18 -13.86
N ALA A 175 3.66 -0.38 -14.58
CA ALA A 175 3.59 -1.28 -15.73
C ALA A 175 4.46 -0.77 -16.89
N VAL A 176 4.37 0.52 -17.22
CA VAL A 176 5.22 1.16 -18.22
C VAL A 176 6.70 1.06 -17.83
N GLU A 177 7.06 1.38 -16.58
CA GLU A 177 8.44 1.24 -16.10
C GLU A 177 8.94 -0.19 -16.27
N LYS A 178 8.13 -1.18 -15.88
CA LYS A 178 8.49 -2.60 -16.03
C LYS A 178 8.71 -2.97 -17.49
N THR A 179 7.85 -2.51 -18.41
CA THR A 179 7.99 -2.74 -19.85
C THR A 179 9.25 -2.09 -20.40
N VAL A 180 9.50 -0.81 -20.08
CA VAL A 180 10.71 -0.09 -20.52
C VAL A 180 11.99 -0.77 -20.01
N VAL A 181 12.00 -1.25 -18.76
CA VAL A 181 13.12 -2.01 -18.18
C VAL A 181 13.31 -3.35 -18.89
N THR A 182 12.23 -4.08 -19.19
CA THR A 182 12.29 -5.34 -19.95
C THR A 182 12.88 -5.11 -21.35
N HIS A 183 12.48 -4.03 -22.02
CA HIS A 183 12.98 -3.66 -23.34
C HIS A 183 14.24 -2.79 -23.31
N SER A 184 14.95 -2.76 -22.17
CA SER A 184 16.17 -1.97 -22.03
C SER A 184 17.22 -2.27 -23.09
N ARG A 185 17.33 -3.52 -23.55
CA ARG A 185 18.25 -3.92 -24.63
C ARG A 185 17.98 -3.22 -25.96
N CYS A 186 16.76 -2.76 -26.23
CA CYS A 186 16.40 -2.12 -27.50
C CYS A 186 16.91 -0.68 -27.60
N TRP A 187 16.96 0.05 -26.49
CA TRP A 187 17.38 1.46 -26.44
C TRP A 187 18.71 1.67 -25.71
N HIS A 188 19.15 0.72 -24.87
CA HIS A 188 20.43 0.75 -24.17
C HIS A 188 21.59 0.20 -25.04
N THR A 189 21.49 0.38 -26.35
CA THR A 189 22.46 -0.10 -27.35
C THR A 189 23.63 0.87 -27.54
N ALA A 190 23.48 2.14 -27.14
CA ALA A 190 24.39 3.24 -27.51
C ALA A 190 25.31 3.79 -26.40
N GLY A 191 25.36 3.17 -25.21
CA GLY A 191 26.24 3.62 -24.12
C GLY A 191 27.31 2.58 -23.75
N PRO A 192 28.51 2.97 -23.29
CA PRO A 192 29.45 2.01 -22.73
C PRO A 192 28.77 1.28 -21.57
N ARG A 193 28.50 -0.01 -21.77
CA ARG A 193 27.95 -0.91 -20.75
C ARG A 193 28.98 -0.98 -19.64
N ARG A 194 28.86 -0.10 -18.64
CA ARG A 194 29.80 -0.06 -17.53
C ARG A 194 29.82 -1.44 -16.89
N ALA A 195 30.97 -2.11 -17.01
CA ALA A 195 31.30 -3.33 -16.30
C ALA A 195 31.45 -3.00 -14.81
N GLY A 196 30.33 -2.70 -14.15
CA GLY A 196 30.29 -2.56 -12.71
C GLY A 196 30.35 -3.94 -12.06
N ALA A 197 30.91 -4.03 -10.85
CA ALA A 197 30.98 -5.26 -10.07
C ALA A 197 29.64 -6.01 -9.93
N LEU A 198 28.50 -5.30 -10.04
CA LEU A 198 27.17 -5.89 -10.07
C LEU A 198 26.87 -6.65 -11.38
N ALA A 199 27.27 -6.10 -12.52
CA ALA A 199 27.08 -6.75 -13.81
C ALA A 199 27.91 -8.03 -13.92
N GLU A 200 29.17 -7.97 -13.47
CA GLU A 200 30.05 -9.12 -13.40
C GLU A 200 29.52 -10.20 -12.43
N ARG A 201 29.05 -9.80 -11.24
CA ARG A 201 28.40 -10.72 -10.31
C ARG A 201 27.16 -11.38 -10.92
N THR A 202 26.38 -10.65 -11.72
CA THR A 202 25.17 -11.17 -12.38
C THR A 202 25.54 -12.17 -13.47
N ARG A 203 26.55 -11.87 -14.30
CA ARG A 203 27.11 -12.79 -15.30
C ARG A 203 27.66 -14.06 -14.66
N ARG A 204 28.44 -13.94 -13.58
CA ARG A 204 28.95 -15.09 -12.83
C ARG A 204 27.83 -15.97 -12.30
N LYS A 205 26.79 -15.36 -11.72
CA LYS A 205 25.65 -16.11 -11.18
C LYS A 205 24.82 -16.81 -12.27
N HIS A 206 24.66 -16.16 -13.42
CA HIS A 206 24.01 -16.75 -14.58
C HIS A 206 24.80 -17.97 -15.09
N ALA A 207 26.11 -17.81 -15.29
CA ALA A 207 26.99 -18.91 -15.71
C ALA A 207 26.93 -20.10 -14.75
N GLN A 208 27.01 -19.87 -13.43
CA GLN A 208 26.92 -20.94 -12.43
C GLN A 208 25.61 -21.75 -12.50
N VAL A 209 24.49 -21.11 -12.83
CA VAL A 209 23.21 -21.82 -12.98
C VAL A 209 23.18 -22.58 -14.30
N HIS A 210 23.61 -21.95 -15.40
CA HIS A 210 23.59 -22.60 -16.72
C HIS A 210 24.55 -23.78 -16.83
N THR A 211 25.75 -23.70 -16.22
CA THR A 211 26.67 -24.85 -16.13
C THR A 211 26.03 -26.06 -15.42
N LEU A 212 25.24 -25.84 -14.36
CA LEU A 212 24.56 -26.94 -13.67
C LEU A 212 23.37 -27.48 -14.48
N LEU A 213 22.69 -26.63 -15.24
CA LEU A 213 21.62 -27.05 -16.15
C LEU A 213 22.15 -27.84 -17.35
N GLU A 214 23.30 -27.45 -17.91
CA GLU A 214 24.02 -28.17 -18.97
C GLU A 214 24.47 -29.57 -18.50
N GLN A 215 24.75 -29.73 -17.20
CA GLN A 215 25.00 -31.03 -16.57
C GLN A 215 23.71 -31.87 -16.35
N GLY A 216 22.56 -31.40 -16.82
CA GLY A 216 21.27 -32.09 -16.72
C GLY A 216 20.61 -32.02 -15.33
N LEU A 217 21.08 -31.15 -14.43
CA LEU A 217 20.57 -31.08 -13.07
C LEU A 217 19.26 -30.28 -13.01
N GLY A 218 18.29 -30.79 -12.26
CA GLY A 218 17.04 -30.06 -12.01
C GLY A 218 17.23 -28.77 -11.21
N LEU A 219 16.29 -27.83 -11.35
CA LEU A 219 16.34 -26.52 -10.69
C LEU A 219 16.44 -26.59 -9.15
N GLY A 220 15.81 -27.60 -8.53
CA GLY A 220 15.87 -27.82 -7.08
C GLY A 220 17.27 -28.24 -6.61
N GLU A 221 17.93 -29.10 -7.39
CA GLU A 221 19.30 -29.55 -7.12
C GLU A 221 20.30 -28.41 -7.34
N CYS A 222 20.08 -27.57 -8.36
CA CYS A 222 20.85 -26.34 -8.56
C CYS A 222 20.74 -25.40 -7.35
N ALA A 223 19.54 -25.22 -6.79
CA ALA A 223 19.32 -24.41 -5.59
C ALA A 223 20.06 -24.95 -4.37
N ARG A 224 20.05 -26.28 -4.18
CA ARG A 224 20.76 -26.96 -3.10
C ARG A 224 22.28 -26.83 -3.22
N ARG A 225 22.84 -27.09 -4.41
CA ARG A 225 24.30 -27.00 -4.67
C ARG A 225 24.85 -25.59 -4.57
N LEU A 226 24.09 -24.59 -5.01
CA LEU A 226 24.50 -23.18 -4.94
C LEU A 226 24.19 -22.52 -3.59
N GLY A 227 23.37 -23.16 -2.74
CA GLY A 227 22.87 -22.58 -1.49
C GLY A 227 21.96 -21.36 -1.73
N TRP A 228 21.25 -21.30 -2.86
CA TRP A 228 20.41 -20.16 -3.23
C TRP A 228 18.93 -20.50 -3.09
N GLY A 229 18.11 -19.50 -2.77
CA GLY A 229 16.66 -19.68 -2.77
C GLY A 229 16.14 -20.06 -4.18
N PHE A 230 15.17 -20.98 -4.23
CA PHE A 230 14.65 -21.56 -5.48
C PHE A 230 14.21 -20.50 -6.52
N ASN A 231 13.54 -19.44 -6.09
CA ASN A 231 13.12 -18.34 -6.97
C ASN A 231 14.30 -17.58 -7.59
N THR A 232 15.45 -17.54 -6.93
CA THR A 232 16.67 -16.94 -7.48
C THR A 232 17.22 -17.80 -8.61
N VAL A 233 17.35 -19.11 -8.41
CA VAL A 233 17.80 -20.05 -9.46
C VAL A 233 16.84 -20.02 -10.63
N LYS A 234 15.52 -20.10 -10.38
CA LYS A 234 14.48 -20.01 -11.40
C LYS A 234 14.57 -18.72 -12.23
N ARG A 235 14.96 -17.59 -11.62
CA ARG A 235 15.16 -16.32 -12.33
C ARG A 235 16.36 -16.37 -13.27
N TYR A 236 17.50 -16.92 -12.84
CA TYR A 236 18.70 -17.03 -13.66
C TYR A 236 18.56 -18.09 -14.76
N ALA A 237 17.90 -19.21 -14.46
CA ALA A 237 17.64 -20.29 -15.43
C ALA A 237 16.74 -19.85 -16.60
N ARG A 238 15.75 -18.99 -16.33
CA ARG A 238 14.83 -18.48 -17.36
C ARG A 238 15.45 -17.42 -18.27
N ALA A 239 16.57 -16.83 -17.87
CA ALA A 239 17.22 -15.80 -18.66
C ALA A 239 18.11 -16.46 -19.72
N ALA A 240 17.82 -16.19 -20.99
CA ALA A 240 18.60 -16.68 -22.11
C ALA A 240 20.03 -16.15 -22.08
N SER A 241 20.21 -14.89 -21.67
CA SER A 241 21.52 -14.28 -21.44
C SER A 241 21.61 -13.63 -20.07
N ALA A 242 22.82 -13.59 -19.51
CA ALA A 242 23.11 -12.79 -18.32
C ALA A 242 22.77 -11.30 -18.52
N ASP A 243 22.86 -10.80 -19.76
CA ASP A 243 22.54 -9.42 -20.09
C ASP A 243 21.03 -9.13 -19.97
N ASP A 244 20.15 -10.13 -20.06
CA ASP A 244 18.69 -9.96 -19.82
C ASP A 244 18.37 -9.64 -18.35
N LEU A 245 19.30 -9.94 -17.45
CA LEU A 245 19.17 -9.68 -16.03
C LEU A 245 19.79 -8.35 -15.61
N LEU A 246 20.57 -7.71 -16.50
CA LEU A 246 21.19 -6.43 -16.26
C LEU A 246 20.15 -5.33 -16.48
N ARG A 247 19.69 -4.74 -15.37
CA ARG A 247 18.80 -3.59 -15.42
C ARG A 247 19.62 -2.32 -15.65
N PRO A 248 19.09 -1.36 -16.42
CA PRO A 248 19.68 -0.02 -16.47
C PRO A 248 19.67 0.58 -15.06
N PRO A 249 20.71 1.34 -14.70
CA PRO A 249 20.78 1.97 -13.39
C PRO A 249 19.64 3.00 -13.23
N LYS A 250 18.93 2.94 -12.10
CA LYS A 250 17.88 3.91 -11.75
C LYS A 250 18.53 5.09 -11.02
N TYR A 251 18.57 6.25 -11.68
CA TYR A 251 19.08 7.48 -11.09
C TYR A 251 17.94 8.38 -10.64
N GLY A 252 17.98 8.85 -9.39
CA GLY A 252 17.07 9.88 -8.91
C GLY A 252 17.34 11.25 -9.53
N ALA A 253 16.36 12.15 -9.42
CA ALA A 253 16.57 13.57 -9.70
C ALA A 253 17.65 14.12 -8.76
N THR A 254 18.53 14.96 -9.30
CA THR A 254 19.62 15.62 -8.60
C THR A 254 19.61 17.09 -8.93
N LEU A 255 20.35 17.89 -8.15
CA LEU A 255 20.49 19.34 -8.37
C LEU A 255 21.09 19.71 -9.74
N VAL A 256 21.70 18.75 -10.45
CA VAL A 256 22.29 18.95 -11.77
C VAL A 256 21.25 18.79 -12.91
N ASP A 257 20.12 18.12 -12.65
CA ASP A 257 19.11 17.85 -13.68
C ASP A 257 18.53 19.09 -14.39
N PRO A 258 18.27 20.22 -13.70
CA PRO A 258 17.82 21.45 -14.36
C PRO A 258 18.80 21.98 -15.41
N TYR A 259 20.10 21.64 -15.29
CA TYR A 259 21.17 22.09 -16.17
C TYR A 259 21.52 21.06 -17.26
N ARG A 260 20.79 19.94 -17.34
CA ARG A 260 21.09 18.84 -18.27
C ARG A 260 21.24 19.30 -19.71
N GLU A 261 20.30 20.11 -20.19
CA GLU A 261 20.26 20.52 -21.59
C GLU A 261 21.43 21.44 -21.95
N HIS A 262 21.80 22.32 -21.03
CA HIS A 262 22.97 23.16 -21.19
C HIS A 262 24.26 22.33 -21.23
N LEU A 263 24.41 21.36 -20.31
CA LEU A 263 25.57 20.46 -20.28
C LEU A 263 25.67 19.62 -21.56
N ARG A 264 24.53 19.13 -22.07
CA ARG A 264 24.47 18.39 -23.35
C ARG A 264 24.97 19.25 -24.50
N ARG A 265 24.42 20.46 -24.65
CA ARG A 265 24.81 21.39 -25.71
C ARG A 265 26.32 21.66 -25.68
N ARG A 266 26.89 21.94 -24.50
CA ARG A 266 28.33 22.17 -24.33
C ARG A 266 29.19 20.96 -24.69
N LEU A 267 28.73 19.75 -24.36
CA LEU A 267 29.41 18.51 -24.73
C LEU A 267 29.34 18.19 -26.23
N VAL A 268 28.33 18.72 -26.95
CA VAL A 268 28.24 18.65 -28.41
C VAL A 268 29.16 19.68 -29.07
N GLU A 269 29.14 20.92 -28.58
CA GLU A 269 29.95 22.02 -29.11
C GLU A 269 31.45 21.77 -28.94
N GLU A 270 31.87 21.25 -27.79
CA GLU A 270 33.27 21.02 -27.47
C GLU A 270 33.47 19.65 -26.79
N PRO A 271 33.72 18.59 -27.56
CA PRO A 271 33.93 17.25 -27.01
C PRO A 271 35.19 17.22 -26.11
N GLY A 272 34.99 17.24 -24.80
CA GLY A 272 36.09 17.19 -23.81
C GLY A 272 36.22 18.40 -22.89
N VAL A 273 35.23 19.31 -22.84
CA VAL A 273 35.25 20.45 -21.90
C VAL A 273 35.60 19.98 -20.47
N PRO A 274 36.59 20.61 -19.81
CA PRO A 274 36.92 20.31 -18.43
C PRO A 274 35.70 20.47 -17.50
N VAL A 275 35.50 19.52 -16.58
CA VAL A 275 34.37 19.56 -15.65
C VAL A 275 34.37 20.82 -14.77
N THR A 276 35.54 21.41 -14.54
CA THR A 276 35.70 22.69 -13.83
C THR A 276 35.03 23.86 -14.56
N HIS A 277 35.11 23.90 -15.90
CA HIS A 277 34.48 24.93 -16.72
C HIS A 277 32.96 24.73 -16.73
N LEU A 278 32.49 23.50 -16.96
CA LEU A 278 31.08 23.17 -16.88
C LEU A 278 30.48 23.51 -15.50
N LEU A 279 31.24 23.31 -14.43
CA LEU A 279 30.83 23.66 -13.07
C LEU A 279 30.70 25.17 -12.87
N ALA A 280 31.61 25.97 -13.42
CA ALA A 280 31.54 27.43 -13.36
C ALA A 280 30.30 27.94 -14.11
N GLU A 281 30.08 27.45 -15.33
CA GLU A 281 28.94 27.83 -16.18
C GLU A 281 27.58 27.53 -15.51
N ILE A 282 27.43 26.35 -14.86
CA ILE A 282 26.17 26.03 -14.16
C ILE A 282 26.03 26.80 -12.84
N ARG A 283 27.14 27.17 -12.17
CA ARG A 283 27.10 27.99 -10.94
C ARG A 283 26.63 29.40 -11.21
N GLU A 284 27.07 30.00 -12.32
CA GLU A 284 26.56 31.30 -12.78
C GLU A 284 25.05 31.25 -13.06
N ARG A 285 24.54 30.09 -13.46
CA ARG A 285 23.10 29.81 -13.65
C ARG A 285 22.38 29.37 -12.36
N GLY A 286 23.01 29.54 -11.19
CA GLY A 286 22.40 29.30 -9.88
C GLY A 286 22.59 27.89 -9.30
N TYR A 287 23.52 27.08 -9.82
CA TYR A 287 23.79 25.75 -9.27
C TYR A 287 24.45 25.84 -7.88
N THR A 288 23.78 25.30 -6.86
CA THR A 288 24.26 25.29 -5.46
C THR A 288 24.89 23.97 -5.02
N GLY A 289 25.03 22.99 -5.93
CA GLY A 289 25.53 21.65 -5.61
C GLY A 289 27.06 21.52 -5.64
N SER A 290 27.54 20.32 -5.29
CA SER A 290 28.98 20.02 -5.23
C SER A 290 29.57 19.59 -6.58
N ALA A 291 30.86 19.87 -6.80
CA ALA A 291 31.60 19.44 -7.99
C ALA A 291 31.54 17.90 -8.19
N ASN A 292 31.62 17.14 -7.10
CA ASN A 292 31.53 15.69 -7.10
C ASN A 292 30.17 15.19 -7.61
N LEU A 293 29.09 15.94 -7.34
CA LEU A 293 27.77 15.60 -7.87
C LEU A 293 27.73 15.76 -9.39
N LEU A 294 28.31 16.83 -9.93
CA LEU A 294 28.45 17.05 -11.37
C LEU A 294 29.31 15.97 -12.03
N VAL A 295 30.50 15.68 -11.49
CA VAL A 295 31.38 14.61 -11.99
C VAL A 295 30.65 13.27 -12.01
N ARG A 296 29.93 12.95 -10.93
CA ARG A 296 29.13 11.72 -10.86
C ARG A 296 28.00 11.74 -11.90
N TYR A 297 27.33 12.87 -12.08
CA TYR A 297 26.24 13.04 -13.05
C TYR A 297 26.69 12.83 -14.50
N LEU A 298 27.82 13.45 -14.88
CA LEU A 298 28.43 13.29 -16.21
C LEU A 298 28.88 11.84 -16.43
N ASN A 299 29.53 11.25 -15.43
CA ASN A 299 29.90 9.83 -15.45
C ASN A 299 28.68 8.90 -15.62
N GLN A 300 27.50 9.26 -15.13
CA GLN A 300 26.30 8.45 -15.33
C GLN A 300 25.79 8.47 -16.78
N GLY A 301 26.41 9.24 -17.70
CA GLY A 301 25.97 9.38 -19.09
C GLY A 301 24.68 10.19 -19.23
N ARG A 302 24.25 10.89 -18.18
CA ARG A 302 22.96 11.61 -18.13
C ARG A 302 22.94 12.87 -18.99
N ALA A 303 24.12 13.38 -19.34
CA ALA A 303 24.32 14.48 -20.27
C ALA A 303 24.99 14.02 -21.58
N ASP A 304 25.07 12.70 -21.84
CA ASP A 304 25.70 12.19 -23.06
C ASP A 304 24.82 12.51 -24.29
N PRO A 305 25.31 13.26 -25.28
CA PRO A 305 24.53 13.60 -26.46
C PRO A 305 24.20 12.38 -27.34
N ARG A 306 24.93 11.26 -27.21
CA ARG A 306 24.63 10.01 -27.93
C ARG A 306 23.44 9.24 -27.36
N SER A 307 22.94 9.62 -26.18
CA SER A 307 21.79 8.98 -25.54
C SER A 307 20.48 9.17 -26.31
N ASP A 308 20.33 10.24 -27.09
CA ASP A 308 19.13 10.52 -27.89
C ASP A 308 19.20 9.92 -29.31
N SER A 309 20.39 9.66 -29.86
CA SER A 309 20.54 9.03 -31.19
C SER A 309 20.11 7.55 -31.27
N ALA A 310 19.81 6.91 -30.13
CA ALA A 310 19.20 5.58 -30.07
C ALA A 310 17.66 5.61 -30.08
N LEU A 311 17.04 6.79 -30.03
CA LEU A 311 15.62 6.97 -30.31
C LEU A 311 15.45 7.05 -31.83
N THR A 312 15.54 5.90 -32.50
CA THR A 312 14.87 5.76 -33.79
C THR A 312 13.42 6.16 -33.59
N THR A 313 13.00 7.22 -34.28
CA THR A 313 11.64 7.74 -34.30
C THR A 313 10.62 6.58 -34.33
N PRO A 314 9.51 6.60 -33.56
CA PRO A 314 8.53 5.52 -33.52
C PRO A 314 7.73 5.34 -34.82
N ALA A 315 8.20 5.85 -35.95
CA ALA A 315 7.66 5.54 -37.27
C ALA A 315 7.81 4.04 -37.62
N GLY A 316 8.85 3.37 -37.10
CA GLY A 316 9.08 1.94 -37.35
C GLY A 316 8.31 0.98 -36.42
N LEU A 317 7.80 1.46 -35.28
CA LEU A 317 7.10 0.62 -34.29
C LEU A 317 5.60 0.49 -34.56
N LEU A 318 5.04 1.38 -35.39
CA LEU A 318 3.66 1.31 -35.89
C LEU A 318 3.51 0.47 -37.17
N ALA A 319 4.61 -0.01 -37.76
CA ALA A 319 4.60 -0.85 -38.96
C ALA A 319 4.40 -2.35 -38.68
N HIS A 320 4.39 -2.78 -37.42
CA HIS A 320 3.86 -4.09 -37.08
C HIS A 320 2.34 -4.00 -37.01
N GLU A 321 1.71 -4.28 -38.16
CA GLU A 321 0.30 -4.64 -38.24
C GLU A 321 0.06 -5.71 -37.15
N PRO A 322 -0.84 -5.49 -36.17
CA PRO A 322 -1.16 -6.53 -35.21
C PRO A 322 -1.66 -7.75 -36.01
N PRO A 323 -1.30 -8.99 -35.62
CA PRO A 323 -1.83 -10.16 -36.30
C PRO A 323 -3.35 -10.00 -36.38
N ARG A 324 -3.88 -10.03 -37.60
CA ARG A 324 -5.32 -9.89 -37.87
C ARG A 324 -6.05 -10.75 -36.86
N ARG A 325 -7.02 -10.15 -36.17
CA ARG A 325 -7.92 -10.86 -35.27
C ARG A 325 -8.51 -12.02 -36.07
N SER A 326 -8.00 -13.24 -35.86
CA SER A 326 -8.78 -14.44 -36.13
C SER A 326 -10.02 -14.27 -35.26
N THR A 327 -11.17 -14.14 -35.90
CA THR A 327 -12.47 -14.11 -35.25
C THR A 327 -12.52 -15.23 -34.22
N CYS A 328 -12.43 -14.85 -32.94
CA CYS A 328 -12.61 -15.77 -31.84
C CYS A 328 -14.12 -16.01 -31.78
N SER A 329 -14.58 -17.03 -32.52
CA SER A 329 -15.91 -17.59 -32.28
C SER A 329 -15.94 -18.07 -30.82
N PRO A 330 -17.00 -17.74 -30.06
CA PRO A 330 -17.12 -18.23 -28.69
C PRO A 330 -17.10 -19.76 -28.71
N PRO A 331 -16.47 -20.43 -27.72
CA PRO A 331 -16.53 -21.88 -27.64
C PRO A 331 -17.99 -22.31 -27.49
N SER A 332 -18.48 -23.07 -28.47
CA SER A 332 -19.77 -23.74 -28.44
C SER A 332 -19.86 -24.58 -27.17
N ALA A 333 -20.93 -24.39 -26.40
CA ALA A 333 -21.25 -25.26 -25.28
C ALA A 333 -21.23 -26.73 -25.74
N PRO A 334 -20.64 -27.67 -25.00
CA PRO A 334 -20.73 -29.08 -25.35
C PRO A 334 -22.20 -29.49 -25.33
N GLY A 335 -22.72 -29.80 -26.51
CA GLY A 335 -24.05 -30.36 -26.69
C GLY A 335 -24.19 -31.64 -25.87
N ARG A 336 -25.35 -31.78 -25.22
CA ARG A 336 -25.82 -33.06 -24.69
C ARG A 336 -25.83 -34.07 -25.85
N ALA A 337 -24.81 -34.92 -25.89
CA ALA A 337 -24.86 -36.13 -26.70
C ALA A 337 -25.80 -37.10 -25.98
N ASP A 338 -26.98 -37.23 -26.58
CA ASP A 338 -27.95 -38.28 -26.32
C ASP A 338 -27.36 -39.60 -26.82
N SER A 339 -26.60 -40.29 -25.96
CA SER A 339 -26.07 -41.63 -26.25
C SER A 339 -26.94 -42.67 -25.54
N ARG A 340 -28.05 -43.03 -26.20
CA ARG A 340 -28.64 -44.37 -26.05
C ARG A 340 -27.64 -45.37 -26.63
N LEU A 341 -27.12 -46.25 -25.80
CA LEU A 341 -26.57 -47.53 -26.22
C LEU A 341 -27.26 -48.66 -25.45
N PRO A 342 -27.47 -49.82 -26.09
CA PRO A 342 -28.44 -50.83 -25.68
C PRO A 342 -27.96 -51.67 -24.51
N ALA A 343 -28.94 -52.22 -23.79
CA ALA A 343 -28.77 -53.11 -22.64
C ALA A 343 -27.99 -54.38 -23.02
N PRO A 344 -27.10 -54.88 -22.14
CA PRO A 344 -26.65 -56.25 -22.19
C PRO A 344 -27.55 -57.15 -21.32
N ASP A 345 -27.87 -58.31 -21.89
CA ASP A 345 -28.66 -59.38 -21.31
C ASP A 345 -28.12 -59.88 -19.96
N SER A 346 -29.06 -60.18 -19.06
CA SER A 346 -28.80 -60.93 -17.83
C SER A 346 -28.76 -62.43 -18.12
N PRO A 347 -27.96 -63.20 -17.36
CA PRO A 347 -28.56 -64.32 -16.64
C PRO A 347 -28.19 -64.30 -15.15
N GLY A 348 -29.19 -64.59 -14.31
CA GLY A 348 -29.14 -64.41 -12.87
C GLY A 348 -28.54 -65.55 -12.06
N LEU A 349 -28.50 -65.35 -10.73
CA LEU A 349 -29.04 -66.25 -9.71
C LEU A 349 -28.76 -65.72 -8.29
N ALA A 350 -29.81 -65.77 -7.48
CA ALA A 350 -29.86 -66.06 -6.04
C ALA A 350 -29.18 -65.14 -4.99
N GLY A 351 -30.02 -64.54 -4.14
CA GLY A 351 -30.06 -64.99 -2.74
C GLY A 351 -29.53 -64.06 -1.65
N ALA A 352 -30.48 -63.62 -0.81
CA ALA A 352 -30.37 -63.39 0.64
C ALA A 352 -29.92 -62.02 1.18
N GLY A 353 -30.74 -61.48 2.09
CA GLY A 353 -30.23 -61.03 3.39
C GLY A 353 -30.42 -59.56 3.76
N VAL A 354 -31.64 -59.19 4.13
CA VAL A 354 -31.97 -58.01 4.94
C VAL A 354 -31.15 -57.98 6.24
N ARG A 355 -30.64 -56.81 6.66
CA ARG A 355 -30.63 -56.32 8.05
C ARG A 355 -30.33 -54.82 8.13
N ARG A 356 -31.34 -54.06 8.57
CA ARG A 356 -31.25 -52.68 9.08
C ARG A 356 -30.91 -52.72 10.57
N HIS A 357 -30.20 -51.72 11.09
CA HIS A 357 -30.44 -51.12 12.43
C HIS A 357 -29.70 -49.77 12.57
N PRO A 358 -30.11 -48.89 13.52
CA PRO A 358 -30.18 -47.44 13.32
C PRO A 358 -29.36 -46.61 14.33
N HIS A 359 -29.35 -45.29 14.09
CA HIS A 359 -28.94 -44.19 14.97
C HIS A 359 -29.55 -44.23 16.38
N PRO A 360 -28.85 -43.68 17.41
CA PRO A 360 -29.50 -43.14 18.59
C PRO A 360 -29.46 -41.60 18.64
N ALA A 361 -30.53 -41.06 19.21
CA ALA A 361 -30.86 -39.65 19.36
C ALA A 361 -30.45 -39.07 20.73
N SER A 362 -30.35 -37.74 20.72
CA SER A 362 -30.47 -36.74 21.80
C SER A 362 -30.95 -37.16 23.19
N ARG A 363 -30.30 -36.60 24.22
CA ARG A 363 -30.93 -36.26 25.51
C ARG A 363 -30.53 -34.86 25.96
N SER A 364 -31.53 -34.15 26.46
CA SER A 364 -31.49 -32.80 27.04
C SER A 364 -31.93 -32.85 28.51
N ARG A 365 -31.51 -31.81 29.27
CA ARG A 365 -32.02 -31.27 30.57
C ARG A 365 -31.37 -31.76 31.87
N PRO A 366 -31.43 -30.96 32.97
CA PRO A 366 -32.21 -29.71 33.22
C PRO A 366 -31.62 -28.43 32.67
#